data_AF-F0SKR3-F1
#
_entry.id   AF-F0SKR3-F1
#
_cell.length_a   1.000
_cell.length_b   1.000
_cell.length_c   1.000
_cell.angle_alpha   90.00
_cell.angle_beta   90.00
_cell.angle_gamma   90.00
#
_symmetry.space_group_name_H-M   'P 1'
#
loop_
_entity.id
_entity.type
_entity.pdbx_description
1 polymer ?
#
loop_
_entity_poly.entity_id
_entity_poly.type
_entity_poly.pdbx_seq_one_letter_code
_entity_poly.pdbx_strand_id
1 'polypeptide(L)'
;MRKQNFDPDVAHAQNVVRSGGRSEGRPVDLRSDEPEEVVRDGQVFQRNLKFLLRHSGSTQAELAKRANVSHDWLRQLTKRGLTQIREKNREPLERLRRVFLLDSTDEFWSESLINDVERVSRRSDQMRPYLRSKDWPYLLKVLGLLQSGEHDYLRGLIDTLADGTKVEGVTEKGFHMPD
;
A
#
# COMPACT_ATOMS: atom_id res chain seq x y z
N MET A 1 55.64 -4.59 -11.83
CA MET A 1 57.02 -4.13 -11.56
C MET A 1 57.05 -2.61 -11.61
N ARG A 2 57.77 -1.97 -10.66
CA ARG A 2 57.85 -0.53 -10.27
C ARG A 2 56.79 -0.11 -9.23
N LYS A 3 57.10 -0.05 -7.92
CA LYS A 3 58.01 0.86 -7.13
C LYS A 3 57.40 2.28 -7.10
N GLN A 4 57.20 3.02 -6.00
CA GLN A 4 57.87 3.20 -4.70
C GLN A 4 56.82 3.86 -3.73
N ASN A 5 56.71 3.51 -2.45
CA ASN A 5 57.51 3.90 -1.27
C ASN A 5 57.60 5.42 -1.01
N PHE A 6 57.16 5.84 0.19
CA PHE A 6 57.66 6.92 1.09
C PHE A 6 56.52 7.30 2.04
N ASP A 7 56.64 7.53 3.34
CA ASP A 7 57.40 6.99 4.47
C ASP A 7 56.57 7.43 5.71
N PRO A 8 56.60 6.70 6.83
CA PRO A 8 55.82 7.02 8.03
C PRO A 8 56.71 7.65 9.10
N ASP A 9 56.52 8.91 9.46
CA ASP A 9 56.89 9.42 10.79
C ASP A 9 56.52 10.90 10.98
N VAL A 10 55.59 11.19 11.89
CA VAL A 10 55.75 12.28 12.86
C VAL A 10 55.02 11.88 14.14
N ALA A 11 55.80 11.37 15.08
CA ALA A 11 55.45 11.33 16.49
C ALA A 11 55.17 12.76 17.00
N HIS A 12 54.01 12.98 17.64
CA HIS A 12 53.88 13.99 18.70
C HIS A 12 52.94 13.45 19.77
N ALA A 13 53.55 12.98 20.85
CA ALA A 13 52.90 12.74 22.12
C ALA A 13 52.51 14.08 22.74
N GLN A 14 51.23 14.25 23.07
CA GLN A 14 50.82 15.08 24.19
C GLN A 14 49.73 14.36 24.99
N ASN A 15 50.17 13.82 26.13
CA ASN A 15 49.35 13.45 27.26
C ASN A 15 48.52 14.65 27.71
N VAL A 16 47.20 14.52 27.68
CA VAL A 16 46.31 15.30 28.55
C VAL A 16 45.42 14.32 29.30
N VAL A 17 45.86 14.07 30.54
CA VAL A 17 45.08 13.47 31.60
C VAL A 17 43.87 14.37 31.85
N ARG A 18 42.68 13.90 31.50
CA ARG A 18 41.41 14.39 32.05
C ARG A 18 40.65 13.23 32.66
N SER A 19 40.94 13.03 33.93
CA SER A 19 40.13 12.29 34.89
C SER A 19 38.73 12.90 34.93
N GLY A 20 37.72 12.14 34.54
CA GLY A 20 36.33 12.58 34.60
C GLY A 20 35.37 11.42 34.43
N GLY A 21 34.93 10.86 35.55
CA GLY A 21 33.70 10.06 35.65
C GLY A 21 33.74 8.68 35.02
N ARG A 22 34.18 7.68 35.80
CA ARG A 22 33.69 6.30 35.63
C ARG A 22 32.22 6.28 36.01
N SER A 23 31.36 6.64 35.07
CA SER A 23 30.00 6.12 35.04
C SER A 23 30.16 4.65 34.68
N GLU A 24 30.00 3.77 35.66
CA GLU A 24 29.77 2.34 35.40
C GLU A 24 28.51 2.23 34.55
N GLY A 25 28.68 2.36 33.23
CA GLY A 25 27.69 2.02 32.25
C GLY A 25 27.45 0.54 32.38
N ARG A 26 26.43 0.16 33.15
CA ARG A 26 25.77 -1.13 32.97
C ARG A 26 25.59 -1.28 31.45
N PRO A 27 26.04 -2.38 30.84
CA PRO A 27 25.66 -2.66 29.47
C PRO A 27 24.14 -2.61 29.47
N VAL A 28 23.58 -1.59 28.81
CA VAL A 28 22.18 -1.61 28.44
C VAL A 28 22.12 -2.81 27.53
N ASP A 29 21.61 -3.91 28.06
CA ASP A 29 21.12 -5.02 27.27
C ASP A 29 20.13 -4.38 26.29
N LEU A 30 20.64 -4.00 25.12
CA LEU A 30 19.89 -3.85 23.89
C LEU A 30 19.39 -5.26 23.61
N ARG A 31 18.42 -5.72 24.41
CA ARG A 31 17.52 -6.79 24.06
C ARG A 31 16.93 -6.31 22.76
N SER A 32 17.46 -6.87 21.68
CA SER A 32 16.89 -6.77 20.36
C SER A 32 15.40 -7.02 20.56
N ASP A 33 14.60 -5.97 20.46
CA ASP A 33 13.17 -6.05 20.21
C ASP A 33 13.04 -6.66 18.81
N GLU A 34 13.37 -7.95 18.70
CA GLU A 34 13.09 -8.71 17.51
C GLU A 34 11.57 -8.70 17.38
N PRO A 35 11.02 -8.14 16.29
CA PRO A 35 9.59 -7.98 16.15
C PRO A 35 8.96 -9.37 16.27
N GLU A 36 8.10 -9.54 17.29
CA GLU A 36 7.37 -10.80 17.49
C GLU A 36 6.70 -11.19 16.18
N GLU A 37 7.07 -12.37 15.68
CA GLU A 37 6.61 -12.86 14.39
C GLU A 37 5.11 -13.16 14.49
N VAL A 38 4.27 -12.22 14.05
CA VAL A 38 2.80 -12.35 14.14
C VAL A 38 2.34 -13.52 13.26
N VAL A 39 1.98 -14.63 13.91
CA VAL A 39 1.37 -15.81 13.28
C VAL A 39 -0.10 -15.51 12.99
N ARG A 40 -0.49 -15.62 11.72
CA ARG A 40 -1.86 -15.35 11.24
C ARG A 40 -2.53 -16.63 10.73
N ASP A 41 -3.85 -16.64 10.68
CA ASP A 41 -4.62 -17.80 10.17
C ASP A 41 -4.59 -17.87 8.63
N GLY A 42 -3.94 -18.90 8.10
CA GLY A 42 -3.86 -19.15 6.66
C GLY A 42 -5.21 -19.46 6.00
N GLN A 43 -6.18 -20.03 6.73
CA GLN A 43 -7.51 -20.32 6.20
C GLN A 43 -8.30 -19.04 5.94
N VAL A 44 -8.19 -18.04 6.82
CA VAL A 44 -8.81 -16.71 6.63
C VAL A 44 -8.26 -16.06 5.38
N PHE A 45 -6.93 -16.03 5.23
CA PHE A 45 -6.27 -15.53 4.02
C PHE A 45 -6.77 -16.24 2.75
N GLN A 46 -6.83 -17.57 2.79
CA GLN A 46 -7.27 -18.36 1.64
C GLN A 46 -8.71 -18.04 1.25
N ARG A 47 -9.61 -18.00 2.23
CA ARG A 47 -11.04 -17.69 2.05
C ARG A 47 -11.21 -16.30 1.44
N ASN A 48 -10.51 -15.31 2.00
CA ASN A 48 -10.55 -13.93 1.58
C ASN A 48 -10.02 -13.75 0.15
N LEU A 49 -8.86 -14.31 -0.18
CA LEU A 49 -8.29 -14.22 -1.53
C LEU A 49 -9.20 -14.88 -2.58
N LYS A 50 -9.81 -16.04 -2.26
CA LYS A 50 -10.79 -16.68 -3.16
C LYS A 50 -12.06 -15.85 -3.32
N PHE A 51 -12.51 -15.17 -2.27
CA PHE A 51 -13.63 -14.26 -2.35
C PHE A 51 -13.30 -13.07 -3.27
N LEU A 52 -12.17 -12.40 -3.06
CA LEU A 52 -11.73 -11.27 -3.89
C LEU A 52 -11.61 -11.63 -5.37
N LEU A 53 -11.04 -12.80 -5.70
CA LEU A 53 -10.96 -13.31 -7.08
C LEU A 53 -12.34 -13.47 -7.73
N ARG A 54 -13.28 -14.09 -7.01
CA ARG A 54 -14.65 -14.28 -7.50
C ARG A 54 -15.38 -12.94 -7.63
N HIS A 55 -15.19 -12.05 -6.66
CA HIS A 55 -15.85 -10.75 -6.64
C HIS A 55 -15.34 -9.83 -7.75
N SER A 56 -14.04 -9.87 -8.05
CA SER A 56 -13.45 -9.11 -9.16
C SER A 56 -13.72 -9.72 -10.54
N GLY A 57 -14.39 -10.88 -10.61
CA GLY A 57 -14.64 -11.62 -11.84
C GLY A 57 -13.37 -12.05 -12.57
N SER A 58 -12.22 -12.09 -11.88
CA SER A 58 -10.92 -12.39 -12.49
C SER A 58 -10.50 -13.84 -12.24
N THR A 59 -9.90 -14.46 -13.25
CA THR A 59 -9.23 -15.75 -13.09
C THR A 59 -7.89 -15.59 -12.37
N GLN A 60 -7.33 -16.70 -11.86
CA GLN A 60 -6.00 -16.68 -11.23
C GLN A 60 -4.90 -16.24 -12.23
N ALA A 61 -4.99 -16.66 -13.49
CA ALA A 61 -4.03 -16.28 -14.53
C ALA A 61 -4.06 -14.77 -14.82
N GLU A 62 -5.26 -14.19 -14.94
CA GLU A 62 -5.43 -12.75 -15.16
C GLU A 62 -4.94 -11.95 -13.96
N LEU A 63 -5.28 -12.36 -12.73
CA LEU A 63 -4.81 -11.69 -11.53
C LEU A 63 -3.28 -11.76 -11.42
N ALA A 64 -2.68 -12.93 -11.68
CA ALA A 64 -1.23 -13.10 -11.64
C ALA A 64 -0.53 -12.16 -12.63
N LYS A 65 -1.07 -12.05 -13.86
CA LYS A 65 -0.58 -11.12 -14.88
C LYS A 65 -0.73 -9.66 -14.43
N ARG A 66 -1.92 -9.27 -13.94
CA ARG A 66 -2.20 -7.89 -13.48
C ARG A 66 -1.33 -7.47 -12.30
N ALA A 67 -1.08 -8.38 -11.35
CA ALA A 67 -0.24 -8.12 -10.19
C ALA A 67 1.26 -8.34 -10.47
N ASN A 68 1.65 -8.75 -11.68
CA ASN A 68 3.02 -9.12 -12.03
C ASN A 68 3.64 -10.11 -11.02
N VAL A 69 2.93 -11.21 -10.76
CA VAL A 69 3.36 -12.30 -9.89
C VAL A 69 3.30 -13.64 -10.61
N SER A 70 4.05 -14.62 -10.14
CA SER A 70 3.99 -15.98 -10.69
C SER A 70 2.59 -16.59 -10.50
N HIS A 71 2.06 -17.17 -11.58
CA HIS A 71 0.79 -17.90 -11.53
C HIS A 71 0.84 -19.07 -10.54
N ASP A 72 1.95 -19.82 -10.49
CA ASP A 72 2.11 -20.94 -9.56
C ASP A 72 2.14 -20.48 -8.10
N TRP A 73 2.76 -19.32 -7.84
CA TRP A 73 2.76 -18.73 -6.51
C TRP A 73 1.34 -18.36 -6.06
N LEU A 74 0.57 -17.69 -6.91
CA LEU A 74 -0.83 -17.34 -6.62
C LEU A 74 -1.72 -18.58 -6.45
N ARG A 75 -1.51 -19.61 -7.28
CA ARG A 75 -2.20 -20.90 -7.16
C ARG A 75 -1.89 -21.59 -5.83
N GLN A 76 -0.64 -21.54 -5.37
CA GLN A 76 -0.27 -22.08 -4.06
C GLN A 76 -0.94 -21.31 -2.92
N LEU A 77 -0.96 -19.98 -2.99
CA LEU A 77 -1.64 -19.14 -2.00
C LEU A 77 -3.14 -19.41 -1.92
N THR A 78 -3.82 -19.50 -3.07
CA THR A 78 -5.25 -19.83 -3.11
C THR A 78 -5.55 -21.26 -2.66
N LYS A 79 -4.57 -22.18 -2.69
CA LYS A 79 -4.75 -23.57 -2.23
C LYS A 79 -4.43 -23.77 -0.74
N ARG A 80 -3.38 -23.12 -0.22
CA ARG A 80 -2.85 -23.38 1.12
C ARG A 80 -3.03 -22.21 2.09
N GLY A 81 -3.34 -21.03 1.59
CA GLY A 81 -3.29 -19.81 2.38
C GLY A 81 -1.87 -19.34 2.63
N LEU A 82 -1.75 -18.34 3.50
CA LEU A 82 -0.48 -17.80 3.96
C LEU A 82 -0.62 -17.47 5.44
N THR A 83 0.26 -17.98 6.29
CA THR A 83 0.22 -17.73 7.75
C THR A 83 1.09 -16.55 8.15
N GLN A 84 2.03 -16.14 7.30
CA GLN A 84 3.05 -15.17 7.67
C GLN A 84 3.61 -14.43 6.45
N ILE A 85 3.90 -13.15 6.65
CA ILE A 85 4.63 -12.31 5.70
C ILE A 85 6.13 -12.55 5.93
N ARG A 86 6.82 -13.00 4.89
CA ARG A 86 8.27 -13.20 4.82
C ARG A 86 8.85 -12.25 3.81
N GLU A 87 10.13 -11.94 3.89
CA GLU A 87 10.80 -11.03 2.96
C GLU A 87 10.52 -11.38 1.49
N LYS A 88 10.64 -12.67 1.13
CA LYS A 88 10.40 -13.18 -0.24
C LYS A 88 8.97 -13.04 -0.77
N ASN A 89 7.97 -12.87 0.10
CA ASN A 89 6.56 -12.77 -0.32
C ASN A 89 5.98 -11.36 -0.13
N ARG A 90 6.72 -10.47 0.54
CA ARG A 90 6.28 -9.12 0.86
C ARG A 90 5.96 -8.30 -0.39
N GLU A 91 6.90 -8.23 -1.33
CA GLU A 91 6.71 -7.45 -2.55
C GLU A 91 5.57 -8.01 -3.44
N PRO A 92 5.48 -9.33 -3.71
CA PRO A 92 4.31 -9.91 -4.38
C PRO A 92 2.97 -9.62 -3.69
N LEU A 93 2.91 -9.66 -2.36
CA LEU A 93 1.70 -9.35 -1.59
C LEU A 93 1.30 -7.88 -1.69
N GLU A 94 2.27 -6.97 -1.66
CA GLU A 94 2.01 -5.53 -1.88
C GLU A 94 1.44 -5.26 -3.27
N ARG A 95 1.89 -5.99 -4.30
CA ARG A 95 1.31 -5.88 -5.64
C ARG A 95 -0.15 -6.38 -5.66
N LEU A 96 -0.45 -7.49 -4.99
CA LEU A 96 -1.84 -7.96 -4.85
C LEU A 96 -2.70 -6.96 -4.07
N ARG A 97 -2.18 -6.40 -2.98
CA ARG A 97 -2.85 -5.38 -2.17
C ARG A 97 -3.31 -4.21 -3.04
N ARG A 98 -2.42 -3.70 -3.90
CA ARG A 98 -2.73 -2.60 -4.83
C ARG A 98 -3.79 -2.97 -5.87
N VAL A 99 -3.74 -4.19 -6.41
CA VAL A 99 -4.75 -4.63 -7.40
C VAL A 99 -6.15 -4.68 -6.80
N PHE A 100 -6.26 -5.02 -5.52
CA PHE A 100 -7.53 -5.08 -4.79
C PHE A 100 -7.87 -3.80 -4.03
N LEU A 101 -7.03 -2.76 -4.11
CA LEU A 101 -7.20 -1.48 -3.41
C LEU A 101 -7.40 -1.65 -1.90
N LEU A 102 -6.66 -2.56 -1.29
CA LEU A 102 -6.65 -2.78 0.16
C LEU A 102 -5.74 -1.76 0.85
N ASP A 103 -6.13 -1.31 2.03
CA ASP A 103 -5.40 -0.27 2.77
C ASP A 103 -4.04 -0.80 3.27
N SER A 104 -4.01 -2.07 3.70
CA SER A 104 -2.79 -2.74 4.15
C SER A 104 -2.74 -4.19 3.70
N THR A 105 -1.55 -4.80 3.73
CA THR A 105 -1.42 -6.23 3.45
C THR A 105 -2.09 -7.09 4.53
N ASP A 106 -2.20 -6.59 5.76
CA ASP A 106 -2.85 -7.31 6.86
C ASP A 106 -4.34 -7.55 6.63
N GLU A 107 -4.99 -6.74 5.79
CA GLU A 107 -6.42 -6.91 5.47
C GLU A 107 -6.74 -8.25 4.81
N PHE A 108 -5.77 -8.91 4.15
CA PHE A 108 -5.99 -10.26 3.64
C PHE A 108 -6.36 -11.25 4.75
N TRP A 109 -5.97 -10.99 6.00
CA TRP A 109 -6.31 -11.78 7.19
C TRP A 109 -7.46 -11.20 8.02
N SER A 110 -8.10 -10.11 7.58
CA SER A 110 -9.22 -9.55 8.31
C SER A 110 -10.46 -10.45 8.17
N GLU A 111 -11.06 -10.83 9.29
CA GLU A 111 -12.35 -11.55 9.32
C GLU A 111 -13.50 -10.70 8.77
N SER A 112 -13.37 -9.36 8.82
CA SER A 112 -14.41 -8.45 8.34
C SER A 112 -14.35 -8.18 6.85
N LEU A 113 -13.23 -8.50 6.17
CA LEU A 113 -12.97 -8.08 4.79
C LEU A 113 -14.13 -8.40 3.84
N ILE A 114 -14.64 -9.63 3.89
CA ILE A 114 -15.74 -10.06 3.03
C ILE A 114 -17.00 -9.21 3.28
N ASN A 115 -17.35 -8.98 4.55
CA ASN A 115 -18.50 -8.17 4.92
C ASN A 115 -18.32 -6.71 4.50
N ASP A 116 -17.11 -6.17 4.63
CA ASP A 116 -16.79 -4.81 4.23
C ASP A 116 -16.92 -4.63 2.71
N VAL A 117 -16.35 -5.54 1.92
CA VAL A 117 -16.47 -5.53 0.46
C VAL A 117 -17.92 -5.71 0.03
N GLU A 118 -18.67 -6.65 0.60
CA GLU A 118 -20.08 -6.82 0.27
C GLU A 118 -20.92 -5.59 0.63
N ARG A 119 -20.65 -4.94 1.77
CA ARG A 119 -21.34 -3.71 2.18
C ARG A 119 -21.09 -2.59 1.18
N VAL A 120 -19.85 -2.41 0.73
CA VAL A 120 -19.48 -1.43 -0.30
C VAL A 120 -20.17 -1.76 -1.61
N SER A 121 -20.12 -3.02 -2.06
CA SER A 121 -20.72 -3.44 -3.33
C SER A 121 -22.25 -3.29 -3.33
N ARG A 122 -22.94 -3.59 -2.23
CA ARG A 122 -24.38 -3.31 -2.10
C ARG A 122 -24.70 -1.82 -2.17
N ARG A 123 -23.88 -0.95 -1.55
CA ARG A 123 -24.02 0.51 -1.68
C ARG A 123 -23.80 0.97 -3.12
N SER A 124 -22.78 0.45 -3.79
CA SER A 124 -22.52 0.72 -5.21
C SER A 124 -23.65 0.25 -6.12
N ASP A 125 -24.26 -0.90 -5.83
CA ASP A 125 -25.44 -1.40 -6.56
C ASP A 125 -26.67 -0.50 -6.34
N GLN A 126 -26.83 0.07 -5.14
CA GLN A 126 -27.84 1.11 -4.90
C GLN A 126 -27.53 2.42 -5.65
N MET A 127 -26.26 2.67 -6.01
CA MET A 127 -25.86 3.80 -6.86
C MET A 127 -26.03 3.53 -8.36
N ARG A 128 -26.14 2.26 -8.79
CA ARG A 128 -26.31 1.91 -10.22
C ARG A 128 -27.51 2.55 -10.91
N PRO A 129 -28.69 2.74 -10.29
CA PRO A 129 -29.79 3.50 -10.89
C PRO A 129 -29.39 4.94 -11.24
N TYR A 130 -28.59 5.59 -10.40
CA TYR A 130 -28.11 6.95 -10.60
C TYR A 130 -27.04 7.02 -11.70
N LEU A 131 -26.13 6.05 -11.74
CA LEU A 131 -25.12 5.91 -12.80
C LEU A 131 -25.73 5.53 -14.15
N ARG A 132 -26.87 4.82 -14.17
CA ARG A 132 -27.63 4.48 -15.38
C ARG A 132 -28.59 5.58 -15.81
N SER A 133 -28.94 6.52 -14.93
CA SER A 133 -29.63 7.72 -15.36
C SER A 133 -28.66 8.46 -16.29
N LYS A 134 -29.00 8.52 -17.58
CA LYS A 134 -28.17 9.14 -18.63
C LYS A 134 -27.94 10.64 -18.40
N ASP A 135 -28.58 11.21 -17.39
CA ASP A 135 -28.68 12.63 -17.13
C ASP A 135 -27.79 13.10 -15.99
N TRP A 136 -26.74 12.34 -15.63
CA TRP A 136 -25.68 12.87 -14.77
C TRP A 136 -24.53 13.43 -15.62
N PRO A 137 -24.59 14.71 -16.05
CA PRO A 137 -23.63 15.30 -16.98
C PRO A 137 -22.19 15.32 -16.42
N TYR A 138 -22.04 15.12 -15.11
CA TYR A 138 -20.75 15.13 -14.42
C TYR A 138 -20.07 13.76 -14.37
N LEU A 139 -20.76 12.66 -14.71
CA LEU A 139 -20.23 11.30 -14.61
C LEU A 139 -18.96 11.12 -15.46
N LEU A 140 -18.97 11.60 -16.71
CA LEU A 140 -17.81 11.53 -17.59
C LEU A 140 -16.63 12.36 -17.06
N LYS A 141 -16.91 13.49 -16.40
CA LYS A 141 -15.88 14.35 -15.81
C LYS A 141 -15.24 13.70 -14.58
N VAL A 142 -16.05 13.07 -13.71
CA VAL A 142 -15.54 12.30 -12.57
C VAL A 142 -14.72 11.10 -13.03
N LEU A 143 -15.18 10.37 -14.06
CA LEU A 143 -14.40 9.27 -14.64
C LEU A 143 -13.08 9.75 -15.27
N GLY A 144 -13.08 10.89 -15.95
CA GLY A 144 -11.86 11.52 -16.47
C GLY A 144 -10.88 11.94 -15.39
N LEU A 145 -11.37 12.48 -14.27
CA LEU A 145 -10.54 12.82 -13.11
C LEU A 145 -9.96 11.57 -12.43
N LEU A 146 -10.74 10.49 -12.33
CA LEU A 146 -10.26 9.21 -11.81
C LEU A 146 -9.22 8.55 -12.71
N GLN A 147 -9.32 8.72 -14.03
CA GLN A 147 -8.36 8.15 -14.99
C GLN A 147 -7.07 8.98 -15.12
N SER A 148 -7.14 10.29 -14.94
CA SER A 148 -5.98 11.19 -15.02
C SER A 148 -5.08 11.16 -13.78
N GLY A 149 -5.53 10.55 -12.69
CA GLY A 149 -4.77 10.47 -11.45
C GLY A 149 -4.90 11.72 -10.57
N GLU A 150 -5.85 12.61 -10.84
CA GLU A 150 -6.12 13.82 -10.05
C GLU A 150 -6.96 13.50 -8.79
N HIS A 151 -6.49 12.52 -8.01
CA HIS A 151 -7.19 12.04 -6.82
C HIS A 151 -7.27 13.09 -5.71
N ASP A 152 -6.26 13.97 -5.59
CA ASP A 152 -6.25 15.06 -4.61
C ASP A 152 -7.29 16.13 -4.93
N TYR A 153 -7.51 16.42 -6.21
CA TYR A 153 -8.56 17.34 -6.66
C TYR A 153 -9.95 16.75 -6.39
N LEU A 154 -10.16 15.47 -6.70
CA LEU A 154 -11.41 14.77 -6.38
C LEU A 154 -11.67 14.74 -4.88
N ARG A 155 -10.65 14.49 -4.06
CA ARG A 155 -10.75 14.54 -2.61
C ARG A 155 -11.18 15.93 -2.13
N GLY A 156 -10.49 16.99 -2.57
CA GLY A 156 -10.86 18.36 -2.21
C GLY A 156 -12.28 18.73 -2.64
N LEU A 157 -12.73 18.25 -3.80
CA LEU A 157 -14.09 18.45 -4.29
C LEU A 157 -15.13 17.74 -3.41
N ILE A 158 -14.84 16.50 -3.00
CA ILE A 158 -15.69 15.71 -2.10
C ILE A 158 -15.77 16.37 -0.73
N ASP A 159 -14.64 16.79 -0.17
CA ASP A 159 -14.55 17.44 1.14
C ASP A 159 -15.35 18.77 1.14
N THR A 160 -15.18 19.58 0.08
CA THR A 160 -15.93 20.85 -0.09
C THR A 160 -17.44 20.63 -0.21
N LEU A 161 -17.87 19.56 -0.87
CA LEU A 161 -19.29 19.19 -0.99
C LEU A 161 -19.85 18.64 0.33
N ALA A 162 -19.05 17.88 1.09
CA ALA A 162 -19.42 17.31 2.38
C ALA A 162 -19.58 18.38 3.47
N ASP A 163 -18.73 19.41 3.43
CA ASP A 163 -18.78 20.56 4.37
C ASP A 163 -19.95 21.52 4.09
N GLY A 164 -20.73 21.28 3.03
CA GLY A 164 -21.89 22.10 2.68
C GLY A 164 -21.55 23.52 2.24
N THR A 165 -20.26 23.83 2.06
CA THR A 165 -19.78 25.08 1.51
C THR A 165 -20.27 25.24 0.07
N LYS A 166 -21.10 26.26 -0.18
CA LYS A 166 -21.43 26.68 -1.55
C LYS A 166 -20.13 27.01 -2.27
N VAL A 167 -19.87 26.30 -3.37
CA VAL A 167 -18.78 26.63 -4.29
C VAL A 167 -19.19 27.89 -5.04
N GLU A 168 -19.01 29.06 -4.41
CA GLU A 168 -19.16 30.33 -5.09
C GLU A 168 -17.93 30.55 -5.98
N GLY A 169 -18.09 30.31 -7.28
CA GLY A 169 -17.21 30.87 -8.31
C GLY A 169 -15.85 30.19 -8.49
N VAL A 170 -15.81 28.90 -8.83
CA VAL A 170 -14.69 28.39 -9.66
C VAL A 170 -15.05 28.69 -11.12
N THR A 171 -14.89 29.96 -11.50
CA THR A 171 -14.92 30.36 -12.91
C THR A 171 -13.84 29.60 -13.66
N GLU A 172 -14.28 28.94 -14.73
CA GLU A 172 -13.49 28.30 -15.78
C GLU A 172 -12.35 29.22 -16.27
N LYS A 173 -11.19 29.16 -15.61
CA LYS A 173 -9.95 29.65 -16.23
C LYS A 173 -9.34 28.50 -17.02
N GLY A 174 -9.77 28.40 -18.28
CA GLY A 174 -8.97 27.89 -19.39
C GLY A 174 -8.60 26.41 -19.34
N PHE A 175 -9.56 25.52 -19.57
CA PHE A 175 -9.25 24.17 -20.03
C PHE A 175 -9.35 24.17 -21.57
N HIS A 176 -8.22 24.42 -22.25
CA HIS A 176 -8.16 24.33 -23.71
C HIS A 176 -7.80 22.88 -24.08
N MET A 177 -8.78 22.13 -24.58
CA MET A 177 -8.54 20.83 -25.22
C MET A 177 -7.93 21.09 -26.61
N PRO A 178 -6.72 20.60 -26.91
CA PRO A 178 -6.26 20.51 -28.28
C PRO A 178 -7.09 19.44 -29.02
N ASP A 179 -7.51 19.76 -30.23
CA ASP A 179 -8.19 18.86 -31.18
C ASP A 179 -7.34 17.63 -31.53
#